data_AF-A0A7C7USJ8-F1
#
_entry.id   AF-A0A7C7USJ8-F1
#
_cell.length_a   1.000
_cell.length_b   1.000
_cell.length_c   1.000
_cell.angle_alpha   90.00
_cell.angle_beta   90.00
_cell.angle_gamma   90.00
#
_symmetry.space_group_name_H-M   'P 1'
#
loop_
_entity.id
_entity.type
_entity.pdbx_description
1 polymer ?
#
loop_
_entity_poly.entity_id
_entity_poly.type
_entity_poly.pdbx_seq_one_letter_code
_entity_poly.pdbx_strand_id
1 'polypeptide(L)'
;MEESFSLSVGALGLASSVIGIAEAVGEGASAGLVDRLGKKTAVLGGLLLNAGAYLLLPLLSGALVSALVGLFVLLLAFEFSIVSSVPLISELAPGARGTLMALNVAALSAGRMAGSLTATPLWLRGGLELNTAVSCGAALAAFALLLLFVPEPGESPELKG
;
A
#
# COMPACT_ATOMS: atom_id res chain seq x y z
N MET A 1 29.99 18.20 5.09
CA MET A 1 29.10 17.08 4.73
C MET A 1 29.81 16.09 3.80
N GLU A 2 31.01 15.61 4.18
CA GLU A 2 31.73 14.54 3.44
C GLU A 2 32.62 13.66 4.36
N GLU A 3 33.04 14.13 5.55
CA GLU A 3 33.93 13.36 6.46
C GLU A 3 33.22 12.48 7.51
N SER A 4 31.88 12.55 7.62
CA SER A 4 31.06 11.80 8.59
C SER A 4 30.19 10.70 7.96
N PHE A 5 30.48 10.34 6.70
CA PHE A 5 29.49 9.81 5.75
C PHE A 5 29.36 8.28 5.65
N SER A 6 30.16 7.51 6.36
CA SER A 6 30.19 6.05 6.16
C SER A 6 28.95 5.33 6.71
N LEU A 7 28.22 5.90 7.68
CA LEU A 7 26.99 5.29 8.23
C LEU A 7 25.69 5.88 7.66
N SER A 8 25.61 7.19 7.41
CA SER A 8 24.36 7.83 6.97
C SER A 8 24.03 7.59 5.50
N VAL A 9 25.00 7.64 4.59
CA VAL A 9 24.76 7.34 3.17
C VAL A 9 24.62 5.85 2.93
N GLY A 10 25.40 5.03 3.64
CA GLY A 10 25.24 3.57 3.62
C GLY A 10 23.83 3.13 4.04
N ALA A 11 23.32 3.67 5.16
CA ALA A 11 21.98 3.33 5.65
C ALA A 11 20.86 3.79 4.71
N LEU A 12 20.96 4.99 4.15
CA LEU A 12 20.00 5.48 3.16
C LEU A 12 20.06 4.67 1.84
N GLY A 13 21.25 4.30 1.40
CA GLY A 13 21.45 3.43 0.24
C GLY A 13 20.83 2.04 0.45
N LEU A 14 21.05 1.44 1.63
CA LEU A 14 20.43 0.18 2.01
C LEU A 14 18.90 0.28 2.05
N ALA A 15 18.35 1.35 2.63
CA ALA A 15 16.91 1.58 2.62
C ALA A 15 16.37 1.64 1.18
N SER A 16 16.99 2.42 0.29
CA SER A 16 16.61 2.49 -1.13
C SER A 16 16.69 1.13 -1.84
N SER A 17 17.72 0.31 -1.57
CA SER A 17 17.80 -1.04 -2.13
C SER A 17 16.67 -1.93 -1.61
N VAL A 18 16.34 -1.85 -0.31
CA VAL A 18 15.23 -2.58 0.29
C VAL A 18 13.90 -2.18 -0.35
N ILE A 19 13.69 -0.88 -0.59
CA ILE A 19 12.52 -0.34 -1.28
C ILE A 19 12.41 -0.99 -2.67
N GLY A 20 13.45 -0.92 -3.49
CA GLY A 20 13.41 -1.47 -4.85
C GLY A 20 13.21 -2.99 -4.91
N ILE A 21 13.79 -3.74 -3.97
CA ILE A 21 13.55 -5.19 -3.87
C ILE A 21 12.10 -5.46 -3.46
N ALA A 22 11.56 -4.71 -2.49
CA ALA A 22 10.16 -4.87 -2.07
C ALA A 22 9.19 -4.58 -3.21
N GLU A 23 9.46 -3.53 -4.00
CA GLU A 23 8.68 -3.17 -5.18
C GLU A 23 8.69 -4.30 -6.22
N ALA A 24 9.87 -4.78 -6.60
CA ALA A 24 10.01 -5.86 -7.59
C ALA A 24 9.34 -7.17 -7.15
N VAL A 25 9.47 -7.53 -5.86
CA VAL A 25 8.81 -8.72 -5.30
C VAL A 25 7.29 -8.52 -5.22
N GLY A 26 6.83 -7.33 -4.84
CA GLY A 26 5.40 -7.00 -4.76
C GLY A 26 4.72 -7.05 -6.11
N GLU A 27 5.33 -6.44 -7.12
CA GLU A 27 4.85 -6.51 -8.51
C GLU A 27 4.85 -7.96 -9.01
N GLY A 28 5.94 -8.71 -8.83
CA GLY A 28 6.02 -10.12 -9.23
C GLY A 28 4.99 -11.00 -8.52
N ALA A 29 4.77 -10.79 -7.22
CA ALA A 29 3.75 -11.49 -6.45
C ALA A 29 2.35 -11.16 -6.97
N SER A 30 2.07 -9.89 -7.29
CA SER A 30 0.78 -9.49 -7.84
C SER A 30 0.52 -10.12 -9.21
N ALA A 31 1.51 -10.15 -10.10
CA ALA A 31 1.41 -10.75 -11.42
C ALA A 31 1.14 -12.27 -11.36
N GLY A 32 1.71 -12.96 -10.36
CA GLY A 32 1.54 -14.41 -10.20
C GLY A 32 0.31 -14.85 -9.42
N LEU A 33 -0.19 -14.02 -8.49
CA LEU A 33 -1.21 -14.43 -7.52
C LEU A 33 -2.59 -13.82 -7.78
N VAL A 34 -2.68 -12.60 -8.32
CA VAL A 34 -3.95 -11.86 -8.39
C VAL A 34 -4.99 -12.61 -9.20
N ASP A 35 -4.63 -13.12 -10.37
CA ASP A 35 -5.56 -13.86 -11.22
C ASP A 35 -5.95 -15.23 -10.64
N ARG A 36 -5.11 -15.81 -9.77
CA ARG A 36 -5.37 -17.10 -9.13
C ARG A 36 -6.25 -16.98 -7.88
N LEU A 37 -6.09 -15.89 -7.12
CA LEU A 37 -6.84 -15.61 -5.89
C LEU A 37 -8.18 -14.93 -6.15
N GLY A 38 -8.35 -14.34 -7.33
CA GLY A 38 -9.45 -13.44 -7.63
C GLY A 38 -9.08 -12.00 -7.29
N LYS A 39 -9.43 -11.07 -8.18
CA LYS A 39 -8.95 -9.68 -8.16
C LYS A 39 -9.38 -8.94 -6.89
N LYS A 40 -10.66 -9.05 -6.53
CA LYS A 40 -11.21 -8.40 -5.31
C LYS A 40 -10.52 -8.96 -4.06
N THR A 41 -10.43 -10.27 -3.94
CA THR A 41 -9.80 -10.97 -2.80
C THR A 41 -8.33 -10.62 -2.66
N ALA A 42 -7.59 -10.51 -3.77
CA ALA A 42 -6.18 -10.11 -3.75
C ALA A 42 -6.00 -8.70 -3.19
N VAL A 43 -6.81 -7.73 -3.61
CA VAL A 43 -6.75 -6.36 -3.09
C VAL A 43 -7.13 -6.30 -1.61
N LEU A 44 -8.19 -7.00 -1.21
CA LEU A 44 -8.60 -7.09 0.20
C LEU A 44 -7.50 -7.70 1.09
N GLY A 45 -6.90 -8.82 0.64
CA GLY A 45 -5.79 -9.46 1.33
C GLY A 45 -4.57 -8.54 1.44
N GLY A 46 -4.24 -7.83 0.36
CA GLY A 46 -3.18 -6.81 0.34
C GLY A 46 -3.43 -5.70 1.37
N LEU A 47 -4.62 -5.11 1.36
CA LEU A 47 -4.99 -4.03 2.27
C LEU A 47 -4.91 -4.47 3.74
N LEU A 48 -5.37 -5.70 4.05
CA LEU A 48 -5.29 -6.25 5.40
C LEU A 48 -3.85 -6.52 5.83
N LEU A 49 -3.02 -7.08 4.92
CA LEU A 49 -1.59 -7.28 5.17
C LEU A 49 -0.88 -5.94 5.41
N ASN A 50 -1.21 -4.92 4.62
CA ASN A 50 -0.65 -3.58 4.73
C ASN A 50 -1.02 -2.92 6.06
N ALA A 51 -2.28 -3.04 6.50
CA ALA A 51 -2.72 -2.59 7.82
C ALA A 51 -1.92 -3.27 8.96
N GLY A 52 -1.72 -4.59 8.86
CA GLY A 52 -0.87 -5.34 9.80
C GLY A 52 0.58 -4.87 9.79
N ALA A 53 1.14 -4.59 8.61
CA ALA A 53 2.51 -4.13 8.47
C ALA A 53 2.73 -2.72 9.08
N TYR A 54 1.74 -1.82 9.01
CA TYR A 54 1.79 -0.55 9.72
C TYR A 54 1.89 -0.72 11.24
N LEU A 55 1.17 -1.68 11.82
CA LEU A 55 1.25 -1.96 13.26
C LEU A 55 2.55 -2.67 13.64
N LEU A 56 3.12 -3.47 12.74
CA LEU A 56 4.38 -4.17 12.95
C LEU A 56 5.59 -3.22 12.93
N LEU A 57 5.57 -2.17 12.09
CA LEU A 57 6.72 -1.31 11.87
C LEU A 57 7.27 -0.64 13.16
N PRO A 58 6.44 -0.03 14.04
CA PRO A 58 6.93 0.54 15.31
C PRO A 58 7.57 -0.50 16.24
N LEU A 59 7.10 -1.76 16.21
CA LEU A 59 7.68 -2.84 17.02
C LEU A 59 9.07 -3.23 16.52
N LEU A 60 9.34 -3.03 15.23
CA LEU A 60 10.61 -3.35 14.59
C LEU A 60 11.58 -2.17 14.50
N SER A 61 11.18 -0.96 14.89
CA SER A 61 12.02 0.25 14.73
C SER A 61 13.15 0.41 15.76
N GLY A 62 13.35 -0.56 16.66
CA GLY A 62 14.37 -0.49 17.72
C GLY A 62 15.82 -0.66 17.25
N ALA A 63 16.06 -1.32 16.11
CA ALA A 63 17.39 -1.50 15.52
C ALA A 63 17.34 -1.35 14.00
N LEU A 64 18.47 -0.99 13.37
CA LEU A 64 18.52 -0.73 11.92
C LEU A 64 18.04 -1.93 11.09
N VAL A 65 18.56 -3.12 11.36
CA VAL A 65 18.21 -4.32 10.58
C VAL A 65 16.73 -4.67 10.74
N SER A 66 16.18 -4.62 11.96
CA SER A 66 14.76 -4.88 12.18
C SER A 66 13.88 -3.81 11.53
N ALA A 67 14.29 -2.54 11.58
CA ALA A 67 13.57 -1.45 10.93
C ALA A 67 13.54 -1.62 9.40
N LEU A 68 14.65 -2.07 8.79
CA LEU A 68 14.71 -2.38 7.37
C LEU A 68 13.81 -3.57 7.00
N VAL A 69 13.73 -4.60 7.85
CA VAL A 69 12.79 -5.72 7.65
C VAL A 69 11.34 -5.23 7.76
N GLY A 70 11.02 -4.40 8.75
CA GLY A 70 9.69 -3.80 8.89
C GLY A 70 9.32 -2.94 7.68
N LEU A 71 10.26 -2.14 7.19
CA LEU A 71 10.11 -1.32 5.98
C LEU A 71 9.87 -2.19 4.74
N PHE A 72 10.64 -3.27 4.59
CA PHE A 72 10.46 -4.23 3.50
C PHE A 72 9.05 -4.83 3.50
N VAL A 73 8.59 -5.34 4.65
CA VAL A 73 7.26 -5.95 4.77
C VAL A 73 6.16 -4.93 4.49
N LEU A 74 6.29 -3.71 5.03
CA LEU A 74 5.35 -2.63 4.78
C LEU A 74 5.26 -2.30 3.29
N LEU A 75 6.40 -2.10 2.62
CA LEU A 75 6.39 -1.76 1.21
C LEU A 75 5.95 -2.91 0.31
N LEU A 76 6.30 -4.15 0.65
CA LEU A 76 5.82 -5.31 -0.07
C LEU A 76 4.28 -5.38 -0.05
N ALA A 77 3.68 -5.18 1.12
CA ALA A 77 2.23 -5.20 1.29
C ALA A 77 1.55 -4.01 0.60
N PHE A 78 2.15 -2.82 0.71
CA PHE A 78 1.70 -1.62 0.02
C PHE A 78 1.72 -1.78 -1.50
N GLU A 79 2.84 -2.24 -2.06
CA GLU A 79 3.01 -2.42 -3.50
C GLU A 79 2.04 -3.47 -4.03
N PHE A 80 1.96 -4.62 -3.36
CA PHE A 80 1.01 -5.67 -3.73
C PHE A 80 -0.44 -5.14 -3.74
N SER A 81 -0.84 -4.30 -2.77
CA SER A 81 -2.17 -3.69 -2.72
C SER A 81 -2.44 -2.75 -3.89
N ILE A 82 -1.47 -1.92 -4.25
CA ILE A 82 -1.61 -0.97 -5.37
C ILE A 82 -1.65 -1.70 -6.70
N VAL A 83 -0.69 -2.58 -6.96
CA VAL A 83 -0.58 -3.26 -8.26
C VAL A 83 -1.77 -4.20 -8.48
N SER A 84 -2.23 -4.90 -7.44
CA SER A 84 -3.44 -5.74 -7.51
C SER A 84 -4.74 -4.95 -7.75
N SER A 85 -4.78 -3.65 -7.41
CA SER A 85 -5.96 -2.82 -7.66
C SER A 85 -6.15 -2.51 -9.15
N VAL A 86 -5.06 -2.46 -9.92
CA VAL A 86 -5.08 -2.15 -11.36
C VAL A 86 -5.99 -3.11 -12.13
N PRO A 87 -5.80 -4.44 -12.09
CA PRO A 87 -6.67 -5.35 -12.84
C PRO A 87 -8.13 -5.26 -12.36
N LEU A 88 -8.39 -5.08 -11.06
CA LEU A 88 -9.75 -4.93 -10.51
C LEU A 88 -10.46 -3.71 -11.10
N ILE A 89 -9.84 -2.52 -11.02
CA ILE A 89 -10.41 -1.26 -11.53
C ILE A 89 -10.62 -1.34 -13.05
N SER A 90 -9.75 -2.07 -13.73
CA SER A 90 -9.76 -2.18 -15.19
C SER A 90 -10.92 -2.99 -15.76
N GLU A 91 -11.53 -3.84 -14.92
CA GLU A 91 -12.64 -4.71 -15.28
C GLU A 91 -13.98 -4.23 -14.69
N LEU A 92 -13.94 -3.30 -13.74
CA LEU A 92 -15.12 -2.73 -13.07
C LEU A 92 -16.11 -2.05 -14.04
N ALA A 93 -15.61 -1.33 -15.04
CA ALA A 93 -16.45 -0.78 -16.11
C ALA A 93 -15.71 -0.80 -17.46
N PRO A 94 -15.81 -1.90 -18.23
CA PRO A 94 -15.08 -2.05 -19.49
C PRO A 94 -15.33 -0.90 -20.49
N GLY A 95 -16.56 -0.38 -20.53
CA GLY A 95 -16.94 0.75 -21.38
C GLY A 95 -16.37 2.12 -20.98
N ALA A 96 -15.82 2.24 -19.76
CA ALA A 96 -15.25 3.49 -19.23
C ALA A 96 -13.85 3.28 -18.62
N ARG A 97 -13.14 2.22 -19.03
CA ARG A 97 -11.84 1.80 -18.47
C ARG A 97 -10.81 2.93 -18.42
N GLY A 98 -10.69 3.72 -19.49
CA GLY A 98 -9.76 4.86 -19.55
C GLY A 98 -10.06 5.92 -18.49
N THR A 99 -11.35 6.28 -18.32
CA THR A 99 -11.80 7.24 -17.30
C THR A 99 -11.57 6.72 -15.89
N LEU A 100 -11.88 5.44 -15.63
CA LEU A 100 -11.63 4.82 -14.32
C LEU A 100 -10.14 4.78 -13.98
N MET A 101 -9.27 4.49 -14.96
CA MET A 101 -7.82 4.52 -14.75
C MET A 101 -7.30 5.92 -14.47
N ALA A 102 -7.81 6.94 -15.18
CA ALA A 102 -7.46 8.32 -14.92
C ALA A 102 -7.90 8.76 -13.51
N LEU A 103 -9.11 8.39 -13.10
CA LEU A 103 -9.61 8.64 -11.74
C LEU A 103 -8.79 7.91 -10.68
N ASN A 104 -8.35 6.68 -10.96
CA ASN A 104 -7.46 5.95 -10.06
C ASN A 104 -6.13 6.68 -9.83
N VAL A 105 -5.49 7.14 -10.91
CA VAL A 105 -4.24 7.91 -10.81
C VAL A 105 -4.45 9.23 -10.07
N ALA A 106 -5.58 9.90 -10.31
CA ALA A 106 -5.95 11.12 -9.59
C ALA A 106 -6.18 10.86 -8.10
N ALA A 107 -6.88 9.77 -7.74
CA ALA A 107 -7.12 9.36 -6.36
C ALA A 107 -5.81 8.99 -5.63
N LEU A 108 -4.91 8.24 -6.28
CA LEU A 108 -3.58 7.94 -5.76
C LEU A 108 -2.77 9.21 -5.49
N SER A 109 -2.82 10.18 -6.43
CA SER A 109 -2.13 11.46 -6.29
C SER A 109 -2.70 12.31 -5.16
N ALA A 110 -4.03 12.36 -5.02
CA ALA A 110 -4.72 13.04 -3.93
C ALA A 110 -4.40 12.39 -2.57
N GLY A 111 -4.37 11.05 -2.50
CA GLY A 111 -3.95 10.32 -1.30
C GLY A 111 -2.50 10.62 -0.91
N ARG A 112 -1.58 10.68 -1.89
CA ARG A 112 -0.18 11.04 -1.67
C ARG A 112 -0.04 12.47 -1.15
N MET A 113 -0.81 13.41 -1.71
CA MET A 113 -0.85 14.80 -1.22
C MET A 113 -1.35 14.86 0.23
N ALA A 114 -2.48 14.20 0.53
CA ALA A 114 -3.04 14.16 1.88
C ALA A 114 -2.06 13.53 2.89
N GLY A 115 -1.42 12.42 2.51
CA GLY A 115 -0.38 11.76 3.30
C GLY A 115 0.81 12.68 3.57
N SER A 116 1.33 13.35 2.55
CA SER A 116 2.45 14.30 2.69
C SER A 116 2.12 15.47 3.62
N LEU A 117 0.92 16.05 3.49
CA LEU A 117 0.47 17.17 4.33
C LEU A 117 0.24 16.77 5.80
N THR A 118 -0.16 15.53 6.04
CA THR A 118 -0.49 15.04 7.39
C THR A 118 0.67 14.34 8.09
N ALA A 119 1.63 13.77 7.36
CA ALA A 119 2.73 12.98 7.91
C ALA A 119 3.56 13.77 8.92
N THR A 120 4.02 14.98 8.59
CA THR A 120 4.86 15.78 9.50
C THR A 120 4.11 16.22 10.76
N PRO A 121 2.89 16.80 10.69
CA PRO A 121 2.11 17.10 11.89
C PRO A 121 1.84 15.89 12.80
N LEU A 122 1.55 14.72 12.22
CA LEU A 122 1.36 13.48 12.98
C LEU A 122 2.65 13.03 13.65
N TRP A 123 3.76 13.06 12.91
CA TRP A 123 5.08 12.74 13.45
C TRP A 123 5.47 13.62 14.64
N LEU A 124 5.25 14.94 14.54
CA LEU A 124 5.58 15.88 15.62
C LEU A 124 4.73 15.66 16.90
N ARG A 125 3.55 15.07 16.78
CA ARG A 125 2.63 14.85 17.92
C ARG A 125 2.80 13.49 18.59
N GLY A 126 3.10 12.44 17.82
CA GLY A 126 3.14 11.07 18.33
C GLY A 126 4.13 10.16 17.62
N GLY A 127 5.10 10.74 16.91
CA GLY A 127 6.19 10.02 16.26
C GLY A 127 5.72 8.99 15.24
N LEU A 128 6.47 7.89 15.17
CA LEU A 128 6.19 6.78 14.26
C LEU A 128 4.86 6.09 14.58
N GLU A 129 4.56 5.87 15.86
CA GLU A 129 3.35 5.16 16.31
C GLU A 129 2.06 5.84 15.84
N LEU A 130 1.97 7.17 15.99
CA LEU A 130 0.78 7.89 15.55
C LEU A 130 0.65 7.89 14.02
N ASN A 131 1.77 8.01 13.31
CA ASN A 131 1.76 8.00 11.84
C ASN A 131 1.28 6.64 11.32
N THR A 132 1.86 5.55 11.81
CA THR A 132 1.45 4.21 11.39
C THR A 132 0.05 3.82 11.86
N ALA A 133 -0.40 4.30 13.03
CA ALA A 133 -1.77 4.08 13.48
C ALA A 133 -2.81 4.74 12.56
N VAL A 134 -2.56 5.99 12.16
CA VAL A 134 -3.44 6.70 11.20
C VAL A 134 -3.41 6.03 9.83
N SER A 135 -2.23 5.63 9.34
CA SER A 135 -2.11 4.90 8.07
C SER A 135 -2.79 3.53 8.10
N CYS A 136 -2.71 2.80 9.22
CA CYS A 136 -3.44 1.56 9.44
C CYS A 136 -4.96 1.81 9.40
N GLY A 137 -5.45 2.84 10.09
CA GLY A 137 -6.86 3.24 10.03
C GLY A 137 -7.32 3.57 8.61
N ALA A 138 -6.51 4.27 7.82
CA ALA A 138 -6.81 4.56 6.42
C ALA A 138 -6.84 3.29 5.55
N ALA A 139 -5.92 2.35 5.76
CA ALA A 139 -5.91 1.06 5.06
C ALA A 139 -7.15 0.22 5.39
N LEU A 140 -7.55 0.17 6.66
CA LEU A 140 -8.77 -0.53 7.10
C LEU A 140 -10.05 0.14 6.60
N ALA A 141 -10.09 1.48 6.53
CA ALA A 141 -11.19 2.20 5.92
C ALA A 141 -11.30 1.87 4.42
N ALA A 142 -10.18 1.85 3.69
CA ALA A 142 -10.16 1.42 2.29
C ALA A 142 -10.61 -0.04 2.12
N PHE A 143 -10.16 -0.94 3.01
CA PHE A 143 -10.61 -2.33 3.04
C PHE A 143 -12.12 -2.44 3.22
N ALA A 144 -12.68 -1.72 4.20
CA ALA A 144 -14.12 -1.73 4.47
C ALA A 144 -14.92 -1.15 3.29
N LEU A 145 -14.46 -0.03 2.71
CA LEU A 145 -15.11 0.57 1.54
C LEU A 145 -15.10 -0.38 0.34
N LEU A 146 -13.97 -1.03 0.05
CA LEU A 146 -13.87 -1.98 -1.05
C LEU A 146 -14.76 -3.21 -0.79
N LEU A 147 -14.71 -3.76 0.41
CA LEU A 147 -15.51 -4.94 0.79
C LEU A 147 -17.01 -4.67 0.63
N LEU A 148 -17.48 -3.50 1.07
CA LEU A 148 -18.89 -3.14 1.12
C LEU A 148 -19.45 -2.61 -0.21
N PHE A 149 -18.66 -1.88 -1.00
CA PHE A 149 -19.17 -1.13 -2.16
C PHE A 149 -18.70 -1.66 -3.52
N VAL A 150 -17.68 -2.53 -3.58
CA VAL A 150 -17.14 -3.04 -4.86
C VAL A 150 -17.62 -4.49 -5.08
N PRO A 151 -18.45 -4.76 -6.11
CA PRO A 151 -18.86 -6.12 -6.46
C PRO A 151 -17.69 -6.97 -6.97
N GLU A 152 -17.84 -8.29 -6.96
CA GLU A 152 -16.87 -9.17 -7.63
C GLU A 152 -16.96 -9.01 -9.15
N PRO A 153 -15.82 -8.95 -9.88
CA PRO A 153 -15.84 -8.96 -11.34
C PRO A 153 -16.53 -10.22 -11.87
N GLY A 154 -17.74 -10.07 -12.42
CA GLY A 154 -18.53 -11.17 -12.99
C GLY A 154 -19.89 -11.41 -12.31
N GLU A 155 -20.14 -10.87 -11.12
CA GLU A 155 -21.49 -10.82 -10.55
C GLU A 155 -22.28 -9.71 -11.25
N SER A 156 -23.18 -10.08 -12.15
CA SER A 156 -24.21 -9.15 -12.60
C SER A 156 -25.03 -8.74 -11.37
N PRO A 157 -25.33 -7.45 -11.16
CA PRO A 157 -26.27 -7.07 -10.13
C PRO A 157 -27.60 -7.71 -10.49
N GLU A 158 -28.00 -8.76 -9.76
CA GLU A 158 -29.38 -9.22 -9.80
C GLU A 158 -30.22 -8.00 -9.45
N LEU A 159 -30.94 -7.52 -10.46
CA LEU A 159 -32.07 -6.61 -10.32
C LEU A 159 -33.02 -7.27 -9.33
N LYS A 160 -32.88 -6.91 -8.05
CA LYS A 160 -33.95 -7.09 -7.07
C LYS A 160 -35.08 -6.20 -7.55
N GLY A 161 -36.04 -6.84 -8.23
CA GLY A 161 -37.31 -6.23 -8.65
C GLY A 161 -38.21 -5.88 -7.48
#